data_AF-A0A2P5AE62-F1
#
_entry.id   AF-A0A2P5AE62-F1
#
_cell.length_a   1.000
_cell.length_b   1.000
_cell.length_c   1.000
_cell.angle_alpha   90.00
_cell.angle_beta   90.00
_cell.angle_gamma   90.00
#
_symmetry.space_group_name_H-M   'P 1'
#
loop_
_entity.id
_entity.type
_entity.pdbx_description
1 polymer ?
#
loop_
_entity_poly.entity_id
_entity_poly.type
_entity_poly.pdbx_seq_one_letter_code
_entity_poly.pdbx_strand_id
1 'polypeptide(L)'
;MAISLTKGNMMMSLNLGIKLLLTLSMLCFQSVCVKGRELSRTRALGVEGRRRVLFHTYNVKSFTAQADDETDDTHAFISAWKKACESEGGVKLVVPKGTYLIGPVKFSGPCQNVSSLTVRMEARL
;
A
#
# COMPACT_ATOMS: atom_id res chain seq x y z
N MET A 1 -13.49 48.84 6.91
CA MET A 1 -13.64 47.94 5.75
C MET A 1 -12.47 46.97 5.76
N ALA A 2 -12.72 45.71 6.10
CA ALA A 2 -11.75 44.64 5.91
C ALA A 2 -11.87 44.16 4.45
N ILE A 3 -10.73 43.95 3.77
CA ILE A 3 -10.71 43.30 2.46
C ILE A 3 -9.88 42.03 2.58
N SER A 4 -10.55 40.92 2.33
CA SER A 4 -10.11 39.54 2.44
C SER A 4 -8.87 39.21 1.61
N LEU A 5 -8.01 38.40 2.21
CA LEU A 5 -6.96 37.61 1.58
C LEU A 5 -7.58 36.62 0.58
N THR A 6 -7.29 36.77 -0.72
CA THR A 6 -7.44 35.66 -1.66
C THR A 6 -6.09 35.00 -1.84
N LYS A 7 -6.07 33.72 -1.49
CA LYS A 7 -4.97 32.77 -1.66
C LYS A 7 -4.69 32.69 -3.16
N GLY A 8 -3.68 33.43 -3.61
CA GLY A 8 -3.18 33.37 -4.98
C GLY A 8 -2.74 31.95 -5.28
N ASN A 9 -3.48 31.29 -6.16
CA ASN A 9 -3.01 30.11 -6.89
C ASN A 9 -1.67 30.48 -7.54
N MET A 10 -0.56 29.97 -7.02
CA MET A 10 0.70 29.89 -7.77
C MET A 10 0.55 28.82 -8.86
N MET A 11 -0.30 29.12 -9.85
CA MET A 11 -0.37 28.36 -11.09
C MET A 11 0.75 28.87 -11.97
N MET A 12 1.86 28.14 -11.93
CA MET A 12 3.10 28.42 -12.65
C MET A 12 2.80 28.76 -14.12
N SER A 13 3.06 30.02 -14.49
CA SER A 13 2.99 30.46 -15.89
C SER A 13 4.22 29.95 -16.62
N LEU A 14 4.23 28.66 -16.93
CA LEU A 14 5.20 28.08 -17.85
C LEU A 14 4.76 28.42 -19.28
N ASN A 15 5.70 28.98 -20.05
CA ASN A 15 5.55 29.27 -21.48
C ASN A 15 4.88 28.10 -22.22
N LEU A 16 4.02 28.39 -23.20
CA LEU A 16 3.25 27.38 -23.95
C LEU A 16 4.16 26.27 -24.52
N GLY A 17 5.40 26.60 -24.90
CA GLY A 17 6.41 25.63 -25.33
C GLY A 17 6.88 24.67 -24.23
N ILE A 18 7.04 25.13 -22.99
CA ILE A 18 7.44 24.27 -21.86
C ILE A 18 6.27 23.37 -21.45
N LYS A 19 5.03 23.89 -21.47
CA LYS A 19 3.82 23.06 -21.29
C LYS A 19 3.74 21.97 -22.35
N LEU A 20 3.99 22.32 -23.62
CA LEU A 20 3.99 21.35 -24.72
C LEU A 20 5.09 20.28 -24.55
N LEU A 21 6.30 20.68 -24.14
CA LEU A 21 7.42 19.77 -23.90
C LEU A 21 7.14 18.79 -22.75
N LEU A 22 6.52 19.27 -21.65
CA LEU A 22 6.11 18.43 -20.52
C LEU A 22 4.94 17.50 -20.88
N THR A 23 4.01 17.94 -21.73
CA THR A 23 2.93 17.07 -22.21
C THR A 23 3.44 16.00 -23.18
N LEU A 24 4.41 16.34 -24.05
CA LEU A 24 5.03 15.38 -24.97
C LEU A 24 5.85 14.33 -24.21
N SER A 25 6.57 14.72 -23.15
CA SER A 25 7.28 13.76 -22.31
C SER A 25 6.31 12.81 -21.58
N MET A 26 5.16 13.32 -21.10
CA MET A 26 4.12 12.49 -20.47
C MET A 26 3.38 11.57 -21.45
N LEU A 27 3.19 11.98 -22.71
CA LEU A 27 2.62 11.13 -23.77
C LEU A 27 3.55 9.98 -24.18
N CYS A 28 4.88 10.19 -24.10
CA CYS A 28 5.86 9.11 -24.25
C CYS A 28 5.75 8.08 -23.11
N PHE A 29 5.43 8.50 -21.88
CA PHE A 29 5.20 7.58 -20.76
C PHE A 29 3.91 6.76 -20.92
N GLN A 30 2.84 7.35 -21.48
CA GLN A 30 1.59 6.62 -21.74
C GLN A 30 1.73 5.58 -22.86
N SER A 31 2.65 5.79 -23.81
CA SER A 31 2.84 4.91 -24.96
C SER A 31 3.84 3.77 -24.73
N VAL A 32 4.62 3.78 -23.63
CA VAL A 32 5.73 2.83 -23.38
C VAL A 32 5.38 1.68 -22.40
N CYS A 33 4.11 1.54 -21.98
CA CYS A 33 3.62 0.32 -21.33
C CYS A 33 2.33 -0.27 -21.94
N VAL A 34 2.17 -0.22 -23.27
CA VAL A 34 1.32 -1.20 -23.97
C VAL A 34 2.12 -2.51 -24.12
N LYS A 35 2.26 -3.26 -23.02
CA LYS A 35 2.81 -4.61 -23.04
C LYS A 35 1.65 -5.62 -23.11
N GLY A 36 1.27 -5.96 -24.35
CA GLY A 36 0.67 -7.25 -24.72
C GLY A 36 -0.82 -7.46 -24.46
N ARG A 37 -1.61 -7.63 -25.54
CA ARG A 37 -2.86 -8.42 -25.49
C ARG A 37 -2.44 -9.89 -25.52
N GLU A 38 -2.73 -10.66 -24.47
CA GLU A 38 -2.91 -12.10 -24.60
C GLU A 38 -4.37 -12.42 -24.25
N LEU A 39 -5.14 -12.69 -25.31
CA LEU A 39 -6.51 -13.13 -25.29
C LEU A 39 -6.59 -14.51 -24.60
N SER A 40 -6.76 -14.54 -23.29
CA SER A 40 -6.91 -15.79 -22.55
C SER A 40 -8.34 -16.32 -22.70
N ARG A 41 -8.51 -17.09 -23.78
CA ARG A 41 -9.39 -18.27 -23.96
C ARG A 41 -10.37 -18.54 -22.81
N THR A 42 -11.66 -18.42 -23.13
CA THR A 42 -12.76 -19.07 -22.40
C THR A 42 -12.50 -20.57 -22.28
N ARG A 43 -12.35 -21.05 -21.04
CA ARG A 43 -12.69 -22.42 -20.67
C ARG A 43 -13.66 -22.35 -19.49
N ALA A 44 -14.93 -22.60 -19.79
CA ALA A 44 -15.88 -23.04 -18.79
C ALA A 44 -15.42 -24.41 -18.27
N LEU A 45 -14.86 -24.43 -17.06
CA LEU A 45 -14.82 -25.61 -16.21
C LEU A 45 -15.75 -25.30 -15.04
N GLY A 46 -16.91 -25.93 -15.05
CA GLY A 46 -17.69 -26.09 -13.83
C GLY A 46 -16.84 -26.84 -12.81
N VAL A 47 -16.43 -26.13 -11.77
CA VAL A 47 -15.95 -26.71 -10.52
C VAL A 47 -16.75 -26.04 -9.42
N GLU A 48 -17.57 -26.85 -8.77
CA GLU A 48 -18.25 -26.55 -7.52
C GLU A 48 -17.27 -25.89 -6.53
N GLY A 49 -17.71 -24.82 -5.88
CA GLY A 49 -16.86 -23.81 -5.26
C GLY A 49 -15.99 -24.32 -4.11
N ARG A 50 -14.72 -24.61 -4.39
CA ARG A 50 -13.67 -24.39 -3.39
C ARG A 50 -13.32 -22.90 -3.44
N ARG A 51 -13.89 -22.11 -2.52
CA ARG A 51 -13.50 -20.71 -2.29
C ARG A 51 -11.97 -20.67 -2.26
N ARG A 52 -11.33 -20.09 -3.27
CA ARG A 52 -9.90 -19.79 -3.18
C ARG A 52 -9.78 -18.86 -2.00
N VAL A 53 -9.28 -19.37 -0.89
CA VAL A 53 -8.92 -18.51 0.24
C VAL A 53 -7.70 -17.73 -0.28
N LEU A 54 -7.94 -16.49 -0.69
CA LEU A 54 -6.87 -15.55 -0.98
C LEU A 54 -6.07 -15.39 0.32
N PHE A 55 -4.76 -15.59 0.23
CA PHE A 55 -3.86 -15.47 1.38
C PHE A 55 -2.85 -14.36 1.14
N HIS A 56 -2.86 -13.35 2.00
CA HIS A 56 -1.89 -12.25 1.98
C HIS A 56 -0.93 -12.38 3.15
N THR A 57 0.34 -12.06 2.91
CA THR A 57 1.36 -11.99 3.96
C THR A 57 1.98 -10.60 3.97
N TYR A 58 1.99 -9.96 5.13
CA TYR A 58 2.57 -8.63 5.35
C TYR A 58 3.72 -8.75 6.34
N ASN A 59 4.93 -8.43 5.91
CA ASN A 59 6.10 -8.37 6.79
C ASN A 59 6.28 -6.93 7.26
N VAL A 60 6.39 -6.69 8.58
CA VAL A 60 6.56 -5.33 9.13
C VAL A 60 7.82 -4.61 8.60
N LYS A 61 8.87 -5.35 8.21
CA LYS A 61 10.07 -4.74 7.59
C LYS A 61 9.78 -4.15 6.21
N SER A 62 8.74 -4.63 5.51
CA SER A 62 8.27 -4.02 4.26
C SER A 62 7.60 -2.65 4.48
N PHE A 63 7.37 -2.27 5.73
CA PHE A 63 6.78 -1.00 6.14
C PHE A 63 7.79 -0.14 6.92
N THR A 64 9.07 -0.23 6.57
CA THR A 64 10.19 0.54 7.14
C THR A 64 10.54 0.24 8.61
N ALA A 65 10.18 -0.94 9.13
CA ALA A 65 10.66 -1.36 10.45
C ALA A 65 12.16 -1.73 10.39
N GLN A 66 12.97 -1.16 11.27
CA GLN A 66 14.43 -1.32 11.28
C GLN A 66 14.88 -2.53 12.11
N ALA A 67 14.26 -2.75 13.27
CA ALA A 67 14.60 -3.80 14.22
C ALA A 67 16.05 -3.70 14.78
N ASP A 68 16.44 -2.49 15.16
CA ASP A 68 17.78 -2.12 15.62
C ASP A 68 17.88 -1.78 17.12
N ASP A 69 16.82 -1.99 17.92
CA ASP A 69 16.71 -1.63 19.35
C ASP A 69 16.81 -0.10 19.65
N GLU A 70 16.90 0.73 18.62
CA GLU A 70 17.10 2.19 18.75
C GLU A 70 15.97 2.98 18.11
N THR A 71 15.50 2.56 16.94
CA THR A 71 14.47 3.22 16.16
C THR A 71 13.08 2.81 16.65
N ASP A 72 12.23 3.80 16.93
CA ASP A 72 10.80 3.57 17.14
C ASP A 72 10.11 3.07 15.86
N ASP A 73 9.80 1.78 15.84
CA ASP A 73 9.18 1.08 14.73
C ASP A 73 7.63 1.11 14.80
N THR A 74 7.03 1.83 15.75
CA THR A 74 5.56 1.86 15.96
C THR A 74 4.78 2.18 14.69
N HIS A 75 5.25 3.15 13.91
CA HIS A 75 4.59 3.54 12.67
C HIS A 75 4.62 2.43 11.61
N ALA A 76 5.69 1.65 11.56
CA ALA A 76 5.81 0.50 10.66
C ALA A 76 4.78 -0.59 11.01
N PHE A 77 4.63 -0.89 12.30
CA PHE A 77 3.64 -1.85 12.79
C PHE A 77 2.20 -1.40 12.49
N ILE A 78 1.88 -0.12 12.72
CA ILE A 78 0.55 0.43 12.41
C ILE A 78 0.27 0.37 10.91
N SER A 79 1.25 0.73 10.09
CA SER A 79 1.14 0.70 8.63
C SER A 79 0.92 -0.72 8.11
N ALA A 80 1.68 -1.68 8.62
CA ALA A 80 1.54 -3.09 8.28
C ALA A 80 0.18 -3.65 8.70
N TRP A 81 -0.30 -3.30 9.90
CA TRP A 81 -1.62 -3.67 10.40
C TRP A 81 -2.76 -3.09 9.54
N LYS A 82 -2.70 -1.80 9.19
CA LYS A 82 -3.70 -1.17 8.32
C LYS A 82 -3.77 -1.88 6.97
N LYS A 83 -2.61 -2.16 6.36
CA LYS A 83 -2.57 -2.84 5.07
C LYS A 83 -3.12 -4.27 5.15
N ALA A 84 -2.80 -4.97 6.24
CA ALA A 84 -3.37 -6.28 6.54
C ALA A 84 -4.91 -6.23 6.65
N CYS A 85 -5.48 -5.23 7.32
CA CYS A 85 -6.94 -5.11 7.49
C CYS A 85 -7.69 -4.59 6.24
N GLU A 86 -7.03 -3.86 5.36
CA GLU A 86 -7.57 -3.46 4.05
C GLU A 86 -7.63 -4.61 3.03
N SER A 87 -7.03 -5.75 3.35
CA SER A 87 -6.96 -6.92 2.47
C SER A 87 -8.23 -7.74 2.47
N GLU A 88 -8.26 -8.78 1.63
CA GLU A 88 -9.35 -9.75 1.56
C GLU A 88 -8.86 -11.17 1.83
N GLY A 89 -9.74 -12.02 2.36
CA GLY A 89 -9.41 -13.42 2.64
C GLY A 89 -8.51 -13.60 3.87
N GLY A 90 -7.66 -14.61 3.85
CA GLY A 90 -6.73 -14.91 4.94
C GLY A 90 -5.52 -13.98 4.92
N VAL A 91 -5.13 -13.47 6.07
CA VAL A 91 -4.04 -12.53 6.22
C VAL A 91 -3.07 -13.02 7.30
N LYS A 92 -1.78 -12.96 7.00
CA LYS A 92 -0.70 -13.24 7.92
C LYS A 92 0.18 -12.00 8.09
N LEU A 93 0.18 -11.41 9.28
CA LEU A 93 1.12 -10.36 9.64
C LEU A 93 2.36 -11.02 10.27
N VAL A 94 3.55 -10.76 9.73
CA VAL A 94 4.81 -11.37 10.17
C VAL A 94 5.71 -10.30 10.76
N VAL A 95 6.15 -10.55 11.99
CA VAL A 95 7.18 -9.80 12.68
C VAL A 95 8.42 -10.69 12.76
N PRO A 96 9.38 -10.55 11.82
CA PRO A 96 10.55 -11.43 11.76
C PRO A 96 11.48 -11.19 12.96
N LYS A 97 12.48 -12.07 13.12
CA LYS A 97 13.51 -11.92 14.14
C LYS A 97 14.20 -10.55 14.08
N GLY A 98 14.39 -9.95 15.24
CA GLY A 98 15.00 -8.65 15.45
C GLY A 98 14.58 -8.09 16.82
N THR A 99 15.18 -6.96 17.21
CA THR A 99 14.80 -6.22 18.43
C THR A 99 14.12 -4.94 17.99
N TYR A 100 12.83 -4.78 18.31
CA TYR A 100 12.01 -3.68 17.83
C TYR A 100 11.62 -2.81 19.00
N LEU A 101 11.96 -1.53 18.96
CA LEU A 101 11.40 -0.58 19.90
C LEU A 101 10.01 -0.17 19.41
N ILE A 102 8.96 -0.54 20.16
CA ILE A 102 7.59 -0.12 19.87
C ILE A 102 6.96 0.53 21.10
N GLY A 103 6.26 1.64 20.86
CA GLY A 103 5.40 2.26 21.85
C GLY A 103 4.09 1.51 22.04
N PRO A 104 3.21 1.96 22.93
CA PRO A 104 1.87 1.42 23.08
C PRO A 104 1.06 1.62 21.78
N VAL A 105 0.66 0.51 21.15
CA VAL A 105 -0.16 0.53 19.92
C VAL A 105 -1.41 -0.31 20.11
N LYS A 106 -2.54 0.21 19.61
CA LYS A 106 -3.80 -0.52 19.51
C LYS A 106 -4.05 -0.93 18.05
N PHE A 107 -3.86 -2.21 17.77
CA PHE A 107 -4.27 -2.81 16.51
C PHE A 107 -5.80 -2.90 16.45
N SER A 108 -6.41 -2.01 15.66
CA SER A 108 -7.86 -1.93 15.52
C SER A 108 -8.24 -1.46 14.12
N GLY A 109 -9.49 -1.73 13.75
CA GLY A 109 -10.10 -1.26 12.52
C GLY A 109 -11.39 -2.02 12.25
N PRO A 110 -12.14 -1.64 11.21
CA PRO A 110 -12.97 -2.59 10.51
C PRO A 110 -12.11 -3.37 9.50
N CYS A 111 -11.90 -4.67 9.71
CA CYS A 111 -11.18 -5.56 8.78
C CYS A 111 -12.20 -6.36 7.97
N GLN A 112 -13.01 -5.67 7.17
CA GLN A 112 -14.32 -6.14 6.66
C GLN A 112 -14.23 -7.37 5.76
N ASN A 113 -13.18 -7.45 4.95
CA ASN A 113 -13.02 -8.50 3.94
C ASN A 113 -12.04 -9.60 4.38
N VAL A 114 -11.47 -9.47 5.58
CA VAL A 114 -10.49 -10.42 6.11
C VAL A 114 -11.22 -11.59 6.78
N SER A 115 -11.08 -12.79 6.21
CA SER A 115 -11.69 -14.00 6.74
C SER A 115 -10.91 -14.62 7.90
N SER A 116 -9.60 -14.36 8.00
CA SER A 116 -8.76 -14.80 9.12
C SER A 116 -7.52 -13.91 9.20
N LEU A 117 -7.17 -13.39 10.37
CA LEU A 117 -5.94 -12.61 10.57
C LEU A 117 -5.07 -13.32 11.61
N THR A 118 -3.86 -13.71 11.22
CA THR A 118 -2.88 -14.33 12.12
C THR A 118 -1.64 -13.45 12.23
N VAL A 119 -1.24 -13.14 13.45
CA VAL A 119 0.03 -12.45 13.71
C VAL A 119 1.08 -13.49 14.12
N ARG A 120 2.21 -13.53 13.41
CA ARG A 120 3.36 -14.36 13.74
C ARG A 120 4.45 -13.47 14.33
N MET A 121 4.70 -13.65 15.62
CA MET A 121 5.73 -12.91 16.37
C MET A 121 6.98 -13.78 16.51
N GLU A 122 8.11 -13.33 15.95
CA GLU A 122 9.44 -13.92 16.17
C GLU A 122 10.42 -12.90 16.78
N ALA A 123 9.95 -11.69 17.04
CA ALA A 123 10.73 -10.55 17.49
C ALA A 123 10.87 -10.50 19.01
N ARG A 124 11.90 -9.79 19.46
CA ARG A 124 11.99 -9.19 20.78
C ARG A 124 11.44 -7.76 20.69
N LEU A 125 10.59 -7.40 21.64
CA LEU A 125 10.04 -6.06 21.81
C LEU A 125 10.64 -5.41 23.06
#